data_AF-A0A7C2QTE4-F1
#
_entry.id   AF-A0A7C2QTE4-F1
#
_cell.length_a   1.000
_cell.length_b   1.000
_cell.length_c   1.000
_cell.angle_alpha   90.00
_cell.angle_beta   90.00
_cell.angle_gamma   90.00
#
_symmetry.space_group_name_H-M   'P 1'
#
loop_
_entity.id
_entity.type
_entity.pdbx_description
1 polymer ?
#
loop_
_entity_poly.entity_id
_entity_poly.type
_entity_poly.pdbx_seq_one_letter_code
_entity_poly.pdbx_strand_id
1 'polypeptide(L)'
;MKTIQSLRYLSLVLCFMISGALVFAQEKDAEKQQQSEMEEQMRIRKQMLEQQQEQMKQQQEQMKQQQEQMKEIQKQVEVRIKDLPYISAESLKLQLPILMDKDLKFGTGKSFDYHFFNSFDQGNRSQLILRKNFNGTTDTSKGEFDVEEDIRNFRCMVSGTVESGEIFIRLQYPDGKVFKELTINSSADINFNQSVSIGEGEKSRHTGKWSYVIKADKAVGQYMLQISTN
;
A
#
# COMPACT_ATOMS: atom_id res chain seq x y z
N MET A 1 30.01 -79.75 42.91
CA MET A 1 30.17 -78.81 41.77
C MET A 1 28.86 -78.37 41.09
N LYS A 2 27.69 -78.99 41.35
CA LYS A 2 26.43 -78.65 40.67
C LYS A 2 25.68 -77.41 41.23
N THR A 3 25.96 -77.00 42.46
CA THR A 3 25.27 -75.89 43.16
C THR A 3 25.84 -74.49 42.84
N ILE A 4 27.08 -74.40 42.37
CA ILE A 4 27.71 -73.13 42.00
C ILE A 4 27.29 -72.69 40.58
N GLN A 5 26.98 -73.66 39.72
CA GLN A 5 26.48 -73.37 38.37
C GLN A 5 25.04 -72.84 38.41
N SER A 6 24.15 -73.39 39.25
CA SER A 6 22.76 -72.92 39.35
C SER A 6 22.66 -71.48 39.87
N LEU A 7 23.54 -71.05 40.79
CA LEU A 7 23.56 -69.68 41.30
C LEU A 7 23.99 -68.66 40.22
N ARG A 8 24.89 -69.06 39.31
CA ARG A 8 25.35 -68.22 38.20
C ARG A 8 24.26 -67.99 37.16
N TYR A 9 23.51 -69.04 36.82
CA TYR A 9 22.37 -68.90 35.90
C TYR A 9 21.23 -68.07 36.49
N LEU A 10 20.99 -68.15 37.81
CA LEU A 10 19.96 -67.34 38.46
C LEU A 10 20.27 -65.83 38.39
N SER A 11 21.54 -65.43 38.55
CA SER A 11 21.95 -64.02 38.44
C SER A 11 21.79 -63.47 37.01
N LEU A 12 22.08 -64.29 36.00
CA LEU A 12 21.97 -63.93 34.59
C LEU A 12 20.51 -63.74 34.17
N VAL A 13 19.60 -64.60 34.63
CA VAL A 13 18.16 -64.45 34.36
C VAL A 13 17.59 -63.21 35.05
N LEU A 14 18.04 -62.89 36.26
CA LEU A 14 17.60 -61.68 36.98
C LEU A 14 18.04 -60.40 36.26
N CYS A 15 19.28 -60.35 35.75
CA CYS A 15 19.78 -59.20 34.99
C CYS A 15 19.03 -58.99 33.66
N PHE A 16 18.65 -60.06 32.96
CA PHE A 16 17.86 -59.94 31.73
C PHE A 16 16.43 -59.44 31.98
N MET A 17 15.81 -59.83 33.10
CA MET A 17 14.45 -59.37 33.47
C MET A 17 14.42 -57.89 33.88
N ILE A 18 15.46 -57.40 34.58
CA ILE A 18 15.56 -55.99 34.97
C ILE A 18 15.85 -55.10 33.74
N SER A 19 16.61 -55.61 32.77
CA SER A 19 16.95 -54.89 31.54
C SER A 19 15.74 -54.71 30.61
N GLY A 20 14.83 -55.70 30.55
CA GLY A 20 13.60 -55.60 29.75
C GLY A 20 12.60 -54.57 30.29
N ALA A 21 12.45 -54.47 31.62
CA ALA A 21 11.50 -53.54 32.23
C ALA A 21 11.90 -52.06 32.08
N LEU A 22 13.20 -51.75 32.01
CA LEU A 22 13.70 -50.38 31.83
C LEU A 22 13.49 -49.84 30.40
N VAL A 23 13.59 -50.69 29.39
CA VAL A 23 13.39 -50.30 27.98
C VAL A 23 11.90 -50.03 27.68
N PHE A 24 10.99 -50.87 28.19
CA PHE A 24 9.54 -50.67 28.02
C PHE A 24 8.98 -49.48 28.83
N ALA A 25 9.65 -49.06 29.91
CA ALA A 25 9.26 -47.85 30.66
C ALA A 25 9.69 -46.55 29.95
N GLN A 26 10.86 -46.53 29.31
CA GLN A 26 11.33 -45.39 28.52
C GLN A 26 10.51 -45.14 27.24
N GLU A 27 10.06 -46.19 26.55
CA GLU A 27 9.21 -46.04 25.36
C GLU A 27 7.84 -45.42 25.68
N LYS A 28 7.24 -45.81 26.81
CA LYS A 28 5.90 -45.37 27.21
C LYS A 28 5.85 -43.90 27.68
N ASP A 29 6.95 -43.41 28.25
CA ASP A 29 7.09 -42.00 28.64
C ASP A 29 7.43 -41.12 27.43
N ALA A 30 8.20 -41.62 26.45
CA ALA A 30 8.49 -40.92 25.21
C ALA A 30 7.25 -40.77 24.30
N GLU A 31 6.42 -41.81 24.16
CA GLU A 31 5.17 -41.73 23.37
C GLU A 31 4.16 -40.75 23.99
N LYS A 32 4.04 -40.73 25.32
CA LYS A 32 3.19 -39.76 26.02
C LYS A 32 3.66 -38.32 25.85
N GLN A 33 4.98 -38.08 25.90
CA GLN A 33 5.55 -36.76 25.63
C GLN A 33 5.27 -36.33 24.19
N GLN A 34 5.49 -37.21 23.22
CA GLN A 34 5.22 -36.91 21.80
C GLN A 34 3.74 -36.62 21.53
N GLN A 35 2.82 -37.36 22.16
CA GLN A 35 1.39 -37.07 22.06
C GLN A 35 1.02 -35.72 22.68
N SER A 36 1.58 -35.38 23.85
CA SER A 36 1.33 -34.10 24.50
C SER A 36 1.84 -32.90 23.69
N GLU A 37 3.02 -33.03 23.08
CA GLU A 37 3.59 -32.00 22.21
C GLU A 37 2.77 -31.82 20.92
N MET A 38 2.26 -32.92 20.35
CA MET A 38 1.40 -32.87 19.16
C MET A 38 0.04 -32.22 19.47
N GLU A 39 -0.55 -32.52 20.63
CA GLU A 39 -1.77 -31.87 21.09
C GLU A 39 -1.55 -30.37 21.34
N GLU A 40 -0.42 -29.99 21.93
CA GLU A 40 -0.07 -28.59 22.16
C GLU A 40 0.18 -27.85 20.85
N GLN A 41 0.90 -28.45 19.89
CA GLN A 41 1.06 -27.89 18.55
C GLN A 41 -0.28 -27.72 17.82
N MET A 42 -1.18 -28.70 17.94
CA MET A 42 -2.51 -28.62 17.33
C MET A 42 -3.33 -27.50 17.97
N ARG A 43 -3.24 -27.33 19.29
CA ARG A 43 -3.91 -26.25 20.02
C ARG A 43 -3.37 -24.87 19.62
N ILE A 44 -2.06 -24.72 19.53
CA ILE A 44 -1.41 -23.47 19.07
C ILE A 44 -1.83 -23.15 17.63
N ARG A 45 -1.83 -24.15 16.74
CA ARG A 45 -2.26 -23.97 15.35
C ARG A 45 -3.73 -23.59 15.24
N LYS A 46 -4.59 -24.17 16.08
CA LYS A 46 -6.01 -23.82 16.15
C LYS A 46 -6.22 -22.38 16.64
N GLN A 47 -5.52 -21.97 17.71
CA GLN A 47 -5.57 -20.59 18.20
C GLN A 47 -5.07 -19.59 17.15
N MET A 48 -4.00 -19.92 16.42
CA MET A 48 -3.48 -19.09 15.34
C MET A 48 -4.50 -18.93 14.20
N LEU A 49 -5.20 -20.00 13.82
CA LEU A 49 -6.26 -19.96 12.81
C LEU A 49 -7.46 -19.15 13.27
N GLU A 50 -7.87 -19.29 14.54
CA GLU A 50 -8.96 -18.49 15.12
C GLU A 50 -8.59 -17.01 15.16
N GLN A 51 -7.37 -16.65 15.60
CA GLN A 51 -6.87 -15.28 15.56
C GLN A 51 -6.81 -14.72 14.12
N GLN A 52 -6.37 -15.52 13.15
CA GLN A 52 -6.33 -15.11 11.76
C GLN A 52 -7.74 -14.88 11.19
N GLN A 53 -8.72 -15.71 11.57
CA GLN A 53 -10.11 -15.53 11.19
C GLN A 53 -10.74 -14.29 11.85
N GLU A 54 -10.46 -14.03 13.12
CA GLU A 54 -10.93 -12.82 13.81
C GLU A 54 -10.33 -11.56 13.20
N GLN A 55 -9.03 -11.55 12.89
CA GLN A 55 -8.39 -10.43 12.20
C GLN A 55 -9.01 -10.19 10.82
N MET A 56 -9.29 -11.25 10.04
CA MET A 56 -9.98 -11.10 8.76
C MET A 56 -11.38 -10.51 8.93
N LYS A 57 -12.15 -10.95 9.93
CA LYS A 57 -13.49 -10.39 10.21
C LYS A 57 -13.42 -8.92 10.59
N GLN A 58 -12.50 -8.55 11.48
CA GLN A 58 -12.29 -7.15 11.88
C GLN A 58 -11.88 -6.28 10.67
N GLN A 59 -10.99 -6.78 9.82
CA GLN A 59 -10.56 -6.08 8.62
C GLN A 59 -11.72 -5.91 7.61
N GLN A 60 -12.54 -6.95 7.44
CA GLN A 60 -13.70 -6.91 6.56
C GLN A 60 -14.79 -5.95 7.08
N GLU A 61 -14.99 -5.89 8.40
CA GLU A 61 -15.92 -4.97 9.05
C GLU A 61 -15.46 -3.52 8.95
N GLN A 62 -14.15 -3.26 9.16
CA GLN A 62 -13.56 -1.94 8.93
C GLN A 62 -13.71 -1.48 7.47
N MET A 63 -13.52 -2.38 6.49
CA MET A 63 -13.75 -2.05 5.08
C MET A 63 -15.21 -1.70 4.79
N LYS A 64 -16.17 -2.41 5.38
CA LYS A 64 -17.59 -2.10 5.23
C LYS A 64 -17.93 -0.73 5.82
N GLN A 65 -17.42 -0.42 7.02
CA GLN A 65 -17.62 0.88 7.64
C GLN A 65 -17.02 2.02 6.81
N GLN A 66 -15.82 1.83 6.25
CA GLN A 66 -15.21 2.81 5.35
C GLN A 66 -16.02 3.00 4.06
N GLN A 67 -16.54 1.92 3.47
CA GLN A 67 -17.41 2.01 2.29
C GLN A 67 -18.72 2.75 2.58
N GLU A 68 -19.33 2.54 3.75
CA GLU A 68 -20.54 3.25 4.16
C GLU A 68 -20.27 4.74 4.41
N GLN A 69 -19.19 5.07 5.12
CA GLN A 69 -18.75 6.46 5.30
C GLN A 69 -18.49 7.15 3.95
N MET A 70 -17.86 6.46 3.00
CA MET A 70 -17.61 7.00 1.67
C MET A 70 -18.90 7.26 0.89
N LYS A 71 -19.88 6.35 0.97
CA LYS A 71 -21.21 6.54 0.36
C LYS A 71 -21.95 7.73 0.98
N GLU A 72 -21.83 7.93 2.30
CA GLU A 72 -22.46 9.04 3.00
C GLU A 72 -21.84 10.39 2.60
N ILE A 73 -20.51 10.45 2.50
CA ILE A 73 -19.79 11.61 1.98
C ILE A 73 -20.22 11.92 0.54
N GLN A 74 -20.32 10.90 -0.33
CA GLN A 74 -20.77 11.08 -1.72
C GLN A 74 -22.18 11.67 -1.78
N LYS A 75 -23.11 11.19 -0.94
CA LYS A 75 -24.47 11.76 -0.85
C LYS A 75 -24.46 13.20 -0.36
N GLN A 76 -23.66 13.53 0.66
CA GLN A 76 -23.56 14.90 1.17
C GLN A 76 -22.96 15.86 0.12
N VAL A 77 -21.97 15.40 -0.65
CA VAL A 77 -21.41 16.16 -1.77
C VAL A 77 -22.44 16.35 -2.87
N GLU A 78 -23.21 15.32 -3.24
CA GLU A 78 -24.25 15.42 -4.27
C GLU A 78 -25.37 16.41 -3.86
N VAL A 79 -25.78 16.40 -2.59
CA VAL A 79 -26.77 17.36 -2.06
C VAL A 79 -26.20 18.78 -2.07
N ARG A 80 -24.95 18.97 -1.63
CA ARG A 80 -24.32 20.31 -1.59
C ARG A 80 -24.06 20.89 -2.98
N ILE A 81 -23.86 20.05 -4.01
CA ILE A 81 -23.71 20.52 -5.40
C ILE A 81 -25.04 21.03 -5.99
N LYS A 82 -26.18 20.48 -5.57
CA LYS A 82 -27.50 20.91 -6.07
C LYS A 82 -27.93 22.30 -5.55
N ASP A 83 -27.39 22.72 -4.41
CA ASP A 83 -27.72 24.00 -3.77
C ASP A 83 -26.67 25.11 -4.04
N LEU A 84 -25.61 24.82 -4.80
CA LEU A 84 -24.63 25.84 -5.17
C LEU A 84 -25.17 26.71 -6.32
N PRO A 85 -25.25 28.06 -6.16
CA PRO A 85 -25.53 28.94 -7.28
C PRO A 85 -24.43 28.75 -8.33
N TYR A 86 -24.80 28.70 -9.61
CA TYR A 86 -23.85 28.63 -10.71
C TYR A 86 -22.89 29.83 -10.65
N ILE A 87 -21.69 29.61 -10.12
CA ILE A 87 -20.62 30.59 -10.09
C ILE A 87 -19.97 30.53 -11.47
N SER A 88 -20.22 31.53 -12.33
CA SER A 88 -19.50 31.63 -13.59
C SER A 88 -18.00 31.76 -13.31
N ALA A 89 -17.16 31.28 -14.22
CA ALA A 89 -15.69 31.34 -14.07
C ALA A 89 -15.15 32.76 -13.83
N GLU A 90 -15.97 33.79 -14.00
CA GLU A 90 -15.66 35.20 -13.85
C GLU A 90 -15.72 35.68 -12.38
N SER A 91 -16.59 35.11 -11.54
CA SER A 91 -16.70 35.50 -10.12
C SER A 91 -15.69 34.81 -9.20
N LEU A 92 -15.10 33.69 -9.63
CA LEU A 92 -13.97 33.03 -8.93
C LEU A 92 -12.65 33.83 -8.99
N LYS A 93 -12.53 34.83 -9.88
CA LYS A 93 -11.36 35.71 -9.94
C LYS A 93 -11.25 36.69 -8.76
N LEU A 94 -12.32 36.93 -8.00
CA LEU A 94 -12.37 38.07 -7.08
C LEU A 94 -12.07 37.77 -5.61
N GLN A 95 -11.81 36.51 -5.20
CA GLN A 95 -11.72 36.13 -3.78
C GLN A 95 -10.53 35.25 -3.39
N LEU A 96 -9.44 35.25 -4.16
CA LEU A 96 -8.17 34.64 -3.74
C LEU A 96 -7.03 35.66 -3.83
N PRO A 97 -6.68 36.36 -2.74
CA PRO A 97 -5.53 37.24 -2.72
C PRO A 97 -4.32 36.49 -2.14
N ILE A 98 -3.74 35.51 -2.86
CA ILE A 98 -2.43 34.94 -2.49
C ILE A 98 -1.60 34.66 -3.76
N LEU A 99 -0.67 35.58 -4.03
CA LEU A 99 0.58 35.44 -4.80
C LEU A 99 0.50 34.61 -6.10
N MET A 100 -0.07 35.21 -7.14
CA MET A 100 0.19 34.76 -8.51
C MET A 100 1.35 35.54 -9.11
N ASP A 101 2.46 34.83 -9.34
CA ASP A 101 3.58 35.28 -10.15
C ASP A 101 3.13 35.47 -11.61
N LYS A 102 3.67 36.49 -12.26
CA LYS A 102 3.04 37.23 -13.37
C LYS A 102 3.07 36.54 -14.75
N ASP A 103 3.46 35.26 -14.83
CA ASP A 103 3.79 34.60 -16.10
C ASP A 103 3.08 33.27 -16.41
N LEU A 104 2.04 32.87 -15.67
CA LEU A 104 1.25 31.68 -16.03
C LEU A 104 0.25 31.96 -17.17
N LYS A 105 0.69 31.75 -18.41
CA LYS A 105 -0.20 31.60 -19.58
C LYS A 105 -0.95 30.26 -19.51
N PHE A 106 -2.14 30.26 -18.90
CA PHE A 106 -3.05 29.11 -18.96
C PHE A 106 -3.62 28.97 -20.38
N GLY A 107 -3.18 27.91 -21.07
CA GLY A 107 -3.69 27.50 -22.36
C GLY A 107 -5.16 27.11 -22.29
N THR A 108 -5.90 27.58 -23.27
CA THR A 108 -7.35 27.50 -23.43
C THR A 108 -7.91 26.08 -23.49
N GLY A 109 -8.97 25.83 -22.71
CA GLY A 109 -10.15 25.07 -23.16
C GLY A 109 -10.01 23.56 -23.35
N LYS A 110 -9.67 22.81 -22.30
CA LYS A 110 -9.98 21.37 -22.20
C LYS A 110 -10.30 21.05 -20.73
N SER A 111 -11.42 20.36 -20.47
CA SER A 111 -11.87 19.98 -19.14
C SER A 111 -10.83 19.09 -18.45
N PHE A 112 -10.23 19.59 -17.38
CA PHE A 112 -9.40 18.81 -16.48
C PHE A 112 -10.18 18.59 -15.18
N ASP A 113 -10.42 17.34 -14.80
CA ASP A 113 -10.90 17.00 -13.45
C ASP A 113 -9.69 17.00 -12.50
N TYR A 114 -9.30 18.17 -12.02
CA TYR A 114 -8.37 18.29 -10.90
C TYR A 114 -9.15 18.17 -9.59
N HIS A 115 -9.03 17.04 -8.89
CA HIS A 115 -9.50 16.94 -7.51
C HIS A 115 -8.32 17.11 -6.56
N PHE A 116 -8.10 18.34 -6.10
CA PHE A 116 -7.22 18.63 -4.97
C PHE A 116 -8.01 18.46 -3.68
N PHE A 117 -7.73 17.41 -2.92
CA PHE A 117 -8.27 17.25 -1.57
C PHE A 117 -7.25 17.79 -0.57
N ASN A 118 -7.37 19.06 -0.22
CA ASN A 118 -6.79 19.54 1.05
C ASN A 118 -7.79 19.19 2.15
N SER A 119 -7.62 18.03 2.79
CA SER A 119 -8.33 17.75 4.03
C SER A 119 -7.82 18.71 5.11
N PHE A 120 -8.59 19.77 5.34
CA PHE A 120 -8.53 20.49 6.61
C PHE A 120 -9.06 19.54 7.68
N ASP A 121 -8.12 19.01 8.46
CA ASP A 121 -8.28 18.23 9.69
C ASP A 121 -7.91 16.73 9.57
N GLN A 122 -6.94 16.34 10.41
CA GLN A 122 -6.32 15.00 10.63
C GLN A 122 -5.12 14.57 9.76
N GLY A 123 -3.94 15.14 10.08
CA GLY A 123 -2.60 14.57 9.83
C GLY A 123 -1.89 15.08 8.58
N ASN A 124 -0.57 15.28 8.67
CA ASN A 124 0.36 15.75 7.62
C ASN A 124 0.36 14.82 6.39
N ARG A 125 -0.71 14.85 5.60
CA ARG A 125 -0.96 13.96 4.46
C ARG A 125 -1.30 14.78 3.24
N SER A 126 -0.32 15.00 2.37
CA SER A 126 -0.53 15.56 1.05
C SER A 126 -0.85 14.44 0.06
N GLN A 127 -1.93 14.59 -0.71
CA GLN A 127 -2.32 13.63 -1.75
C GLN A 127 -2.63 14.35 -3.05
N LEU A 128 -2.03 13.87 -4.14
CA LEU A 128 -2.28 14.31 -5.52
C LEU A 128 -2.80 13.13 -6.32
N ILE A 129 -3.92 13.30 -7.02
CA ILE A 129 -4.42 12.33 -8.01
C ILE A 129 -4.67 13.07 -9.32
N LEU A 130 -3.96 12.67 -10.37
CA LEU A 130 -4.17 13.14 -11.73
C LEU A 130 -4.64 11.97 -12.59
N ARG A 131 -5.73 12.17 -13.31
CA ARG A 131 -6.25 11.19 -14.26
C ARG A 131 -6.64 11.89 -15.55
N LYS A 132 -6.36 11.27 -16.69
CA LYS A 132 -6.81 11.80 -17.98
C LYS A 132 -6.90 10.69 -19.01
N ASN A 133 -7.91 10.84 -19.87
CA ASN A 133 -8.11 10.01 -21.05
C ASN A 133 -7.76 10.84 -22.28
N PHE A 134 -7.08 10.22 -23.23
CA PHE A 134 -6.70 10.80 -24.50
C PHE A 134 -7.36 10.00 -25.63
N ASN A 135 -7.90 10.73 -26.61
CA ASN A 135 -8.59 10.16 -27.77
C ASN A 135 -7.86 10.59 -29.06
N GLY A 136 -6.56 10.28 -29.16
CA GLY A 136 -5.71 10.62 -30.30
C GLY A 136 -5.15 12.05 -30.27
N THR A 137 -5.24 12.73 -29.12
CA THR A 137 -4.79 14.12 -28.97
C THR A 137 -3.36 14.19 -28.46
N THR A 138 -2.56 15.10 -29.02
CA THR A 138 -1.29 15.53 -28.43
C THR A 138 -1.57 16.62 -27.39
N ASP A 139 -0.96 16.51 -26.22
CA ASP A 139 -1.14 17.46 -25.12
C ASP A 139 0.09 17.50 -24.21
N THR A 140 0.24 18.57 -23.44
CA THR A 140 1.27 18.67 -22.42
C THR A 140 0.70 19.36 -21.19
N SER A 141 0.71 18.63 -20.07
CA SER A 141 0.35 19.11 -18.75
C SER A 141 1.61 19.21 -17.89
N LYS A 142 1.69 20.28 -17.10
CA LYS A 142 2.73 20.48 -16.10
C LYS A 142 2.09 20.99 -14.83
N GLY A 143 2.69 20.69 -13.71
CA GLY A 143 2.25 21.26 -12.44
C GLY A 143 3.26 20.98 -11.35
N GLU A 144 2.94 21.55 -10.19
CA GLU A 144 3.74 21.44 -8.99
C GLU A 144 2.85 20.95 -7.85
N PHE A 145 3.45 20.21 -6.92
CA PHE A 145 2.80 19.84 -5.67
C PHE A 145 3.79 20.04 -4.53
N ASP A 146 3.30 20.59 -3.43
CA ASP A 146 4.12 20.83 -2.25
C ASP A 146 4.06 19.62 -1.31
N VAL A 147 5.20 19.32 -0.70
CA VAL A 147 5.37 18.20 0.23
C VAL A 147 5.91 18.74 1.54
N GLU A 148 5.15 18.53 2.61
CA GLU A 148 5.48 19.02 3.95
C GLU A 148 6.76 18.39 4.52
N GLU A 149 7.42 19.09 5.44
CA GLU A 149 8.71 18.67 6.00
C GLU A 149 8.64 17.46 6.96
N ASP A 150 7.45 17.18 7.50
CA ASP A 150 7.24 16.12 8.49
C ASP A 150 6.74 14.79 7.90
N ILE A 151 6.96 14.57 6.60
CA ILE A 151 6.60 13.30 5.97
C ILE A 151 7.60 12.20 6.33
N ARG A 152 7.08 11.00 6.56
CA ARG A 152 7.88 9.79 6.83
C ARG A 152 7.87 8.84 5.65
N ASN A 153 6.82 8.89 4.84
CA ASN A 153 6.64 8.03 3.69
C ASN A 153 6.15 8.83 2.50
N PHE A 154 6.79 8.61 1.37
CA PHE A 154 6.37 9.09 0.06
C PHE A 154 5.99 7.89 -0.80
N ARG A 155 4.80 7.92 -1.38
CA ARG A 155 4.34 6.89 -2.31
C ARG A 155 3.92 7.51 -3.63
N CYS A 156 4.43 6.95 -4.72
CA CYS A 156 4.07 7.30 -6.08
C CYS A 156 3.55 6.06 -6.80
N MET A 157 2.36 6.18 -7.39
CA MET A 157 1.74 5.16 -8.22
C MET A 157 1.42 5.76 -9.58
N VAL A 158 1.82 5.07 -10.64
CA VAL A 158 1.51 5.42 -12.02
C VAL A 158 0.93 4.20 -12.69
N SER A 159 -0.31 4.28 -13.14
CA SER A 159 -0.92 3.26 -13.97
C SER A 159 -1.44 3.86 -15.27
N GLY A 160 -1.42 3.08 -16.35
CA GLY A 160 -1.99 3.54 -17.61
C GLY A 160 -1.89 2.51 -18.72
N THR A 161 -2.77 2.67 -19.69
CA THR A 161 -2.94 1.79 -20.85
C THR A 161 -3.07 2.66 -22.09
N VAL A 162 -2.35 2.33 -23.15
CA VAL A 162 -2.33 3.09 -24.41
C VAL A 162 -2.51 2.12 -25.57
N GLU A 163 -3.50 2.39 -26.43
CA GLU A 163 -3.77 1.61 -27.62
C GLU A 163 -2.91 2.07 -28.81
N SER A 164 -2.69 3.38 -28.94
CA SER A 164 -1.84 3.98 -29.97
C SER A 164 -1.25 5.31 -29.51
N GLY A 165 -0.11 5.71 -30.08
CA GLY A 165 0.67 6.87 -29.63
C GLY A 165 1.43 6.59 -28.34
N GLU A 166 1.78 7.64 -27.60
CA GLU A 166 2.55 7.53 -26.36
C GLU A 166 2.17 8.57 -25.31
N ILE A 167 2.22 8.17 -24.03
CA ILE A 167 2.09 9.06 -22.88
C ILE A 167 3.39 9.01 -22.09
N PHE A 168 4.03 10.16 -21.95
CA PHE A 168 5.25 10.36 -21.21
C PHE A 168 4.95 11.04 -19.87
N ILE A 169 5.43 10.47 -18.77
CA ILE A 169 5.26 10.99 -17.42
C ILE A 169 6.65 11.13 -16.77
N ARG A 170 6.97 12.35 -16.33
CA ARG A 170 8.19 12.65 -15.59
C ARG A 170 7.84 13.33 -14.27
N LEU A 171 8.39 12.80 -13.17
CA LEU A 171 8.36 13.43 -11.85
C LEU A 171 9.77 13.86 -11.47
N GLN A 172 9.88 15.06 -10.89
CA GLN A 172 11.13 15.62 -10.42
C GLN A 172 11.03 15.95 -8.94
N TYR A 173 12.13 15.70 -8.25
CA TYR A 173 12.35 16.14 -6.88
C TYR A 173 12.33 17.68 -6.79
N PRO A 174 12.17 18.23 -5.58
CA PRO A 174 12.32 19.67 -5.32
C PRO A 174 13.68 20.26 -5.72
N ASP A 175 14.74 19.45 -5.71
CA ASP A 175 16.08 19.84 -6.17
C ASP A 175 16.22 19.84 -7.71
N GLY A 176 15.14 19.54 -8.44
CA GLY A 176 15.09 19.47 -9.90
C GLY A 176 15.59 18.14 -10.50
N LYS A 177 16.17 17.24 -9.70
CA LYS A 177 16.60 15.92 -10.21
C LYS A 177 15.39 15.07 -10.58
N VAL A 178 15.54 14.26 -11.62
CA VAL A 178 14.48 13.34 -12.03
C VAL A 178 14.34 12.24 -10.98
N PHE A 179 13.14 12.13 -10.41
CA PHE A 179 12.76 11.01 -9.56
C PHE A 179 12.43 9.79 -10.40
N LYS A 180 11.52 9.99 -11.36
CA LYS A 180 11.06 8.92 -12.24
C LYS A 180 10.61 9.45 -13.58
N GLU A 181 10.92 8.67 -14.60
CA GLU A 181 10.46 8.87 -15.97
C GLU A 181 9.85 7.56 -16.46
N LEU A 182 8.66 7.66 -17.06
CA LEU A 182 7.88 6.53 -17.57
C LEU A 182 7.32 6.91 -18.93
N THR A 183 7.36 5.96 -19.86
CA THR A 183 6.70 6.09 -21.18
C THR A 183 5.71 4.93 -21.30
N ILE A 184 4.44 5.26 -21.47
CA ILE A 184 3.33 4.33 -21.68
C ILE A 184 3.02 4.34 -23.17
N ASN A 185 3.10 3.18 -23.82
CA ASN A 185 2.82 3.02 -25.24
C ASN A 185 2.08 1.70 -25.46
N SER A 186 1.74 1.40 -26.71
CA SER A 186 0.98 0.20 -27.09
C SER A 186 1.70 -1.14 -26.89
N SER A 187 2.96 -1.13 -26.45
CA SER A 187 3.70 -2.37 -26.23
C SER A 187 3.31 -3.06 -24.92
N ALA A 188 2.93 -2.29 -23.90
CA ALA A 188 2.55 -2.83 -22.59
C ALA A 188 1.81 -1.81 -21.72
N ASP A 189 0.88 -2.33 -20.93
CA ASP A 189 0.28 -1.59 -19.83
C ASP A 189 1.33 -1.33 -18.74
N ILE A 190 1.32 -0.12 -18.19
CA ILE A 190 2.21 0.25 -17.10
C ILE A 190 1.44 0.23 -15.79
N ASN A 191 2.02 -0.46 -14.80
CA ASN A 191 1.63 -0.37 -13.40
C ASN A 191 2.90 -0.23 -12.56
N PHE A 192 3.21 1.00 -12.18
CA PHE A 192 4.35 1.36 -11.37
C PHE A 192 3.86 1.78 -9.98
N ASN A 193 4.49 1.24 -8.94
CA ASN A 193 4.22 1.59 -7.55
C ASN A 193 5.55 1.62 -6.79
N GLN A 194 5.92 2.79 -6.28
CA GLN A 194 7.10 2.97 -5.46
C GLN A 194 6.74 3.68 -4.16
N SER A 195 7.13 3.07 -3.04
CA SER A 195 7.04 3.65 -1.70
C SER A 195 8.46 3.84 -1.17
N VAL A 196 8.75 5.03 -0.66
CA VAL A 196 10.04 5.41 -0.08
C VAL A 196 9.79 5.84 1.35
N SER A 197 10.51 5.24 2.28
CA SER A 197 10.54 5.69 3.67
C SER A 197 11.67 6.70 3.82
N ILE A 198 11.35 7.88 4.32
CA ILE A 198 12.27 9.01 4.41
C ILE A 198 12.90 9.01 5.79
N GLY A 199 14.21 8.73 5.83
CA GLY A 199 15.01 8.88 7.05
C GLY A 199 15.30 10.35 7.36
N GLU A 200 15.64 10.65 8.61
CA GLU A 200 15.88 12.03 9.08
C GLU A 200 16.96 12.77 8.26
N GLY A 201 17.96 12.07 7.72
CA GLY A 201 19.02 12.64 6.89
C GLY A 201 18.65 12.91 5.43
N GLU A 202 17.52 12.41 4.94
CA GLU A 202 17.09 12.52 3.52
C GLU A 202 15.83 13.38 3.33
N LYS A 203 15.33 13.99 4.41
CA LYS A 203 14.13 14.82 4.40
C LYS A 203 14.22 15.95 3.39
N SER A 204 15.31 16.72 3.39
CA SER A 204 15.50 17.88 2.52
C SER A 204 15.41 17.60 1.02
N ARG A 205 15.63 16.35 0.59
CA ARG A 205 15.49 15.95 -0.82
C ARG A 205 14.05 15.63 -1.21
N HIS A 206 13.22 15.23 -0.26
CA HIS A 206 11.86 14.75 -0.49
C HIS A 206 10.79 15.76 -0.08
N THR A 207 11.17 16.83 0.62
CA THR A 207 10.29 17.88 1.13
C THR A 207 10.40 19.15 0.28
N GLY A 208 9.29 19.83 0.04
CA GLY A 208 9.18 21.03 -0.78
C GLY A 208 8.44 20.80 -2.10
N LYS A 209 8.64 21.71 -3.06
CA LYS A 209 7.90 21.73 -4.33
C LYS A 209 8.40 20.70 -5.32
N TRP A 210 7.67 19.61 -5.48
CA TRP A 210 7.88 18.67 -6.56
C TRP A 210 7.22 19.16 -7.84
N SER A 211 7.77 18.77 -8.98
CA SER A 211 7.18 19.08 -10.28
C SER A 211 6.92 17.82 -11.10
N TYR A 212 5.88 17.88 -11.91
CA TYR A 212 5.54 16.82 -12.85
C TYR A 212 5.32 17.39 -14.26
N VAL A 213 5.67 16.57 -15.25
CA VAL A 213 5.41 16.83 -16.66
C VAL A 213 4.77 15.60 -17.26
N ILE A 214 3.63 15.79 -17.89
CA ILE A 214 2.87 14.74 -18.57
C ILE A 214 2.67 15.19 -20.01
N LYS A 215 3.20 14.43 -20.96
CA LYS A 215 3.05 14.69 -22.39
C LYS A 215 2.31 13.52 -23.00
N ALA A 216 1.38 13.80 -23.89
CA ALA A 216 0.79 12.81 -24.76
C ALA A 216 1.13 13.19 -26.20
N ASP A 217 1.55 12.24 -27.01
CA ASP A 217 1.68 12.42 -28.45
C ASP A 217 0.77 11.46 -29.20
N LYS A 218 -0.27 12.03 -29.82
CA LYS A 218 -1.32 11.31 -30.55
C LYS A 218 -1.85 10.08 -29.80
N ALA A 219 -1.88 10.17 -28.46
CA ALA A 219 -2.18 9.03 -27.61
C ALA A 219 -3.68 8.72 -27.62
N VAL A 220 -4.04 7.45 -27.80
CA VAL A 220 -5.36 6.89 -27.49
C VAL A 220 -5.18 6.00 -26.27
N GLY A 221 -5.72 6.40 -25.12
CA GLY A 221 -5.46 5.69 -23.87
C GLY A 221 -5.74 6.54 -22.64
N GLN A 222 -5.29 6.06 -21.48
CA GLN A 222 -5.51 6.72 -20.21
C GLN A 222 -4.34 6.54 -19.26
N TYR A 223 -4.19 7.46 -18.32
CA TYR A 223 -3.27 7.31 -17.20
C TYR A 223 -3.91 7.78 -15.89
N MET A 224 -3.35 7.27 -14.79
CA MET A 224 -3.54 7.74 -13.43
C MET A 224 -2.18 7.90 -12.76
N LEU A 225 -1.88 9.10 -12.29
CA LEU A 225 -0.77 9.39 -11.40
C LEU A 225 -1.35 9.68 -10.02
N GLN A 226 -0.92 8.93 -9.02
CA GLN A 226 -1.24 9.17 -7.63
C GLN A 226 0.03 9.34 -6.82
N ILE A 227 0.08 10.42 -6.05
CA ILE A 227 1.14 10.69 -5.09
C ILE A 227 0.47 10.85 -3.74
N SER A 228 1.00 10.18 -2.72
CA SER A 228 0.52 10.27 -1.35
C SER A 228 1.68 10.32 -0.39
N THR A 229 1.56 11.19 0.61
CA THR A 229 2.52 11.35 1.70
C THR A 229 1.85 11.12 3.04
N ASN A 230 2.63 10.63 4.01
CA ASN A 230 2.21 10.37 5.39
C ASN A 230 3.43 10.34 6.32
#